data_AF-A0A2R6JPF5-F1
#
_entry.id   AF-A0A2R6JPF5-F1
#
_cell.length_a   1.000
_cell.length_b   1.000
_cell.length_c   1.000
_cell.angle_alpha   90.00
_cell.angle_beta   90.00
_cell.angle_gamma   90.00
#
_symmetry.space_group_name_H-M   'P 1'
#
loop_
_entity.id
_entity.type
_entity.pdbx_description
1 polymer ?
#
loop_
_entity_poly.entity_id
_entity_poly.type
_entity_poly.pdbx_seq_one_letter_code
_entity_poly.pdbx_strand_id
1 'polypeptide(L)'
;MIGDHDELVPLLDRIMTDYRDRRDFFGGRTLPANAVLEETAFADRPKALYLTFTCVTDHIHNVIGRTKQKAGEDGLWWVCARLLQNDPWLFDPAELVGNDRRSDLETRFKRIDLMDGRDPDWWYRTATILDREFDSDPRNLLQQYDYDAVRLEAAITGRYDFPGLWGRKNCPRWLRLMNDEIHGLENLEAIDVPVDFHIVNVVAQLVEAEIDPRDEEDEEVARQLWREVCDRQGYAPVQLELPVRLLNRDWHAGGQEYVDAITDSGPESTVAADAASNVRSSPN
;
A
#
# COMPACT_ATOMS: atom_id res chain seq x y z
N MET A 1 -3.81 -0.76 -26.48
CA MET A 1 -2.46 -1.35 -26.50
C MET A 1 -1.46 -0.21 -26.39
N ILE A 2 -0.55 -0.25 -25.42
CA ILE A 2 0.35 0.88 -25.15
C ILE A 2 1.80 0.48 -25.45
N GLY A 3 2.38 1.09 -26.49
CA GLY A 3 3.76 0.80 -26.93
C GLY A 3 4.81 1.82 -26.50
N ASP A 4 4.39 2.94 -25.91
CA ASP A 4 5.26 4.07 -25.55
C ASP A 4 4.87 4.68 -24.19
N HIS A 5 5.85 5.23 -23.47
CA HIS A 5 5.66 5.99 -22.23
C HIS A 5 4.68 7.15 -22.43
N ASP A 6 4.63 7.73 -23.63
CA ASP A 6 3.73 8.84 -23.97
C ASP A 6 2.24 8.46 -23.96
N GLU A 7 1.92 7.18 -24.17
CA GLU A 7 0.55 6.65 -24.10
C GLU A 7 0.17 6.23 -22.66
N LEU A 8 1.15 5.89 -21.81
CA LEU A 8 0.91 5.58 -20.40
C LEU A 8 0.59 6.83 -19.57
N VAL A 9 1.13 7.98 -19.95
CA VAL A 9 0.90 9.26 -19.26
C VAL A 9 -0.59 9.63 -19.16
N PRO A 10 -1.36 9.74 -20.27
CA PRO A 10 -2.79 10.08 -20.19
C PRO A 10 -3.62 8.99 -19.51
N LEU A 11 -3.25 7.71 -19.67
CA LEU A 11 -3.89 6.62 -18.95
C LEU A 11 -3.69 6.78 -17.44
N LEU A 12 -2.45 7.06 -17.01
CA LEU A 12 -2.14 7.23 -15.60
C LEU A 12 -2.89 8.41 -15.01
N ASP A 13 -2.91 9.56 -15.69
CA ASP A 13 -3.62 10.74 -15.21
C ASP A 13 -5.11 10.46 -15.02
N ARG A 14 -5.72 9.72 -15.96
CA ARG A 14 -7.12 9.29 -15.85
C ARG A 14 -7.34 8.33 -14.68
N ILE A 15 -6.50 7.31 -14.54
CA ILE A 15 -6.53 6.36 -13.41
C ILE A 15 -6.46 7.10 -12.07
N MET A 16 -5.51 8.02 -11.93
CA MET A 16 -5.30 8.76 -10.68
C MET A 16 -6.47 9.70 -10.37
N THR A 17 -6.99 10.39 -11.38
CA THR A 17 -8.16 11.27 -11.26
C THR A 17 -9.41 10.50 -10.86
N ASP A 18 -9.76 9.43 -11.58
CA ASP A 18 -10.98 8.66 -11.31
C ASP A 18 -10.89 7.92 -9.97
N TYR A 19 -9.69 7.47 -9.58
CA TYR A 19 -9.45 6.90 -8.26
C TYR A 19 -9.68 7.92 -7.13
N ARG A 20 -9.08 9.11 -7.24
CA ARG A 20 -9.22 10.19 -6.25
C ARG A 20 -10.67 10.65 -6.12
N ASP A 21 -11.35 10.81 -7.25
CA ASP A 21 -12.74 11.29 -7.30
C ASP A 21 -13.77 10.17 -7.01
N ARG A 22 -13.31 8.92 -6.84
CA ARG A 22 -14.12 7.71 -6.67
C ARG A 22 -15.19 7.55 -7.78
N ARG A 23 -14.80 7.80 -9.02
CA ARG A 23 -15.66 7.71 -10.20
C ARG A 23 -15.43 6.42 -10.97
N ASP A 24 -16.34 6.16 -11.91
CA ASP A 24 -16.24 5.10 -12.91
C ASP A 24 -15.88 3.74 -12.29
N PHE A 25 -14.79 3.11 -12.74
CA PHE A 25 -14.35 1.82 -12.22
C PHE A 25 -14.04 1.85 -10.72
N PHE A 26 -13.51 2.96 -10.19
CA PHE A 26 -13.13 3.03 -8.77
C PHE A 26 -14.31 3.30 -7.83
N GLY A 27 -15.48 3.66 -8.38
CA GLY A 27 -16.70 3.87 -7.61
C GLY A 27 -17.09 2.67 -6.75
N GLY A 28 -17.16 2.85 -5.44
CA GLY A 28 -17.56 1.82 -4.48
C GLY A 28 -16.55 0.67 -4.26
N ARG A 29 -15.37 0.71 -4.90
CA ARG A 29 -14.32 -0.30 -4.69
C ARG A 29 -13.34 0.19 -3.63
N THR A 30 -12.92 -0.71 -2.75
CA THR A 30 -11.93 -0.43 -1.69
C THR A 30 -11.04 -1.66 -1.49
N LEU A 31 -9.78 -1.45 -1.11
CA LEU A 31 -8.90 -2.56 -0.75
C LEU A 31 -9.21 -3.09 0.66
N PRO A 32 -8.83 -4.35 0.98
CA PRO A 32 -9.14 -4.93 2.29
C PRO A 32 -8.64 -4.10 3.48
N ALA A 33 -7.46 -3.49 3.38
CA ALA A 33 -6.90 -2.64 4.44
C ALA A 33 -7.82 -1.44 4.73
N ASN A 34 -8.19 -0.71 3.69
CA ASN A 34 -9.04 0.48 3.79
C ASN A 34 -10.46 0.14 4.29
N ALA A 35 -11.05 -0.97 3.83
CA ALA A 35 -12.35 -1.43 4.32
C ALA A 35 -12.36 -1.62 5.84
N VAL A 36 -11.32 -2.25 6.40
CA VAL A 36 -11.22 -2.48 7.84
C VAL A 36 -11.05 -1.17 8.60
N LEU A 37 -10.23 -0.25 8.09
CA LEU A 37 -10.01 1.06 8.73
C LEU A 37 -11.27 1.92 8.74
N GLU A 38 -12.03 1.92 7.63
CA GLU A 38 -13.32 2.61 7.51
C GLU A 38 -14.36 2.06 8.51
N GLU A 39 -14.40 0.73 8.72
CA GLU A 39 -15.40 0.10 9.59
C GLU A 39 -15.04 0.14 11.08
N THR A 40 -13.75 -0.02 11.43
CA THR A 40 -13.32 -0.15 12.83
C THR A 40 -13.11 1.17 13.54
N ALA A 41 -12.90 2.27 12.81
CA ALA A 41 -12.72 3.63 13.34
C ALA A 41 -11.72 3.71 14.52
N PHE A 42 -10.57 3.04 14.39
CA PHE A 42 -9.52 3.06 15.42
C PHE A 42 -9.05 4.48 15.74
N ALA A 43 -8.81 4.76 17.03
CA ALA A 43 -8.09 5.96 17.46
C ALA A 43 -6.62 5.93 16.94
N ASP A 44 -5.97 7.09 16.88
CA ASP A 44 -4.68 7.25 16.19
C ASP A 44 -3.58 6.29 16.66
N ARG A 45 -3.35 6.13 17.97
CA ARG A 45 -2.32 5.19 18.49
C ARG A 45 -2.65 3.74 18.14
N PRO A 46 -3.84 3.19 18.50
CA PRO A 46 -4.23 1.85 18.06
C PRO A 46 -4.16 1.66 16.54
N LYS A 47 -4.53 2.67 15.75
CA LYS A 47 -4.46 2.62 14.28
C LYS A 47 -3.01 2.51 13.78
N ALA A 48 -2.09 3.32 14.31
CA ALA A 48 -0.67 3.26 13.97
C ALA A 48 -0.04 1.90 14.30
N LEU A 49 -0.36 1.35 15.48
CA LEU A 49 0.07 0.02 15.89
C LEU A 49 -0.53 -1.07 14.99
N TYR A 50 -1.82 -0.98 14.70
CA TYR A 50 -2.52 -1.89 13.79
C TYR A 50 -1.84 -1.95 12.41
N LEU A 51 -1.62 -0.80 11.79
CA LEU A 51 -0.97 -0.71 10.48
C LEU A 51 0.44 -1.29 10.51
N THR A 52 1.22 -0.95 11.53
CA THR A 52 2.60 -1.38 11.69
C THR A 52 2.70 -2.89 11.82
N PHE A 53 1.99 -3.49 12.77
CA PHE A 53 2.05 -4.93 13.01
C PHE A 53 1.38 -5.74 11.90
N THR A 54 0.33 -5.23 11.27
CA THR A 54 -0.28 -5.91 10.11
C THR A 54 0.69 -5.96 8.94
N CYS A 55 1.39 -4.87 8.62
CA CYS A 55 2.41 -4.84 7.58
C CYS A 55 3.60 -5.76 7.86
N VAL A 56 4.04 -5.87 9.12
CA VAL A 56 5.11 -6.82 9.52
C VAL A 56 4.75 -8.24 9.11
N THR A 57 3.48 -8.64 9.26
CA THR A 57 3.01 -9.99 8.93
C THR A 57 2.57 -10.18 7.47
N ASP A 58 2.59 -9.13 6.64
CA ASP A 58 2.21 -9.20 5.22
C ASP A 58 3.37 -9.72 4.36
N HIS A 59 3.63 -11.02 4.49
CA HIS A 59 4.63 -11.74 3.74
C HIS A 59 4.08 -13.07 3.20
N ILE A 60 4.83 -13.71 2.28
CA ILE A 60 4.55 -15.07 1.82
C ILE A 60 4.55 -15.99 3.03
N HIS A 61 3.56 -16.86 3.19
CA HIS A 61 3.50 -17.84 4.26
C HIS A 61 4.52 -18.96 4.00
N ASN A 62 5.45 -19.21 4.94
CA ASN A 62 6.61 -20.09 4.71
C ASN A 62 6.24 -21.57 4.50
N VAL A 63 5.20 -22.07 5.19
CA VAL A 63 4.77 -23.47 5.06
C VAL A 63 4.11 -23.74 3.70
N ILE A 64 3.19 -22.87 3.26
CA ILE A 64 2.40 -23.10 2.04
C ILE A 64 3.00 -22.44 0.79
N GLY A 65 4.01 -21.59 0.94
CA GLY A 65 4.71 -20.92 -0.17
C GLY A 65 3.82 -19.95 -0.97
N ARG A 66 2.75 -19.42 -0.35
CA ARG A 66 1.80 -18.49 -0.98
C ARG A 66 1.58 -17.25 -0.14
N THR A 67 1.22 -16.15 -0.78
CA THR A 67 0.80 -14.92 -0.08
C THR A 67 -0.39 -15.21 0.83
N LYS A 68 -0.36 -14.67 2.05
CA LYS A 68 -1.47 -14.75 2.99
C LYS A 68 -2.74 -14.17 2.38
N GLN A 69 -3.89 -14.79 2.65
CA GLN A 69 -5.18 -14.25 2.26
C GLN A 69 -5.36 -12.86 2.87
N LYS A 70 -5.65 -11.85 2.04
CA LYS A 70 -5.79 -10.46 2.48
C LYS A 70 -7.25 -10.00 2.61
N ALA A 71 -8.15 -10.59 1.83
CA ALA A 71 -9.54 -10.18 1.72
C ALA A 71 -10.50 -11.12 2.47
N GLY A 72 -11.69 -10.61 2.77
CA GLY A 72 -12.74 -11.32 3.50
C GLY A 72 -12.52 -11.30 5.02
N GLU A 73 -13.51 -11.78 5.76
CA GLU A 73 -13.53 -11.79 7.23
C GLU A 73 -12.35 -12.55 7.83
N ASP A 74 -11.84 -13.57 7.14
CA ASP A 74 -10.67 -14.36 7.54
C ASP A 74 -9.35 -13.90 6.89
N GLY A 75 -9.39 -12.77 6.19
CA GLY A 75 -8.20 -12.13 5.63
C GLY A 75 -7.36 -11.43 6.68
N LEU A 76 -6.08 -11.21 6.36
CA LEU A 76 -5.06 -10.66 7.26
C LEU A 76 -5.51 -9.41 7.99
N TRP A 77 -6.08 -8.45 7.28
CA TRP A 77 -6.50 -7.17 7.85
C TRP A 77 -7.61 -7.34 8.90
N TRP A 78 -8.61 -8.17 8.63
CA TRP A 78 -9.69 -8.48 9.57
C TRP A 78 -9.21 -9.34 10.75
N VAL A 79 -8.35 -10.32 10.50
CA VAL A 79 -7.72 -11.12 11.56
C VAL A 79 -6.95 -10.22 12.52
N CYS A 80 -6.10 -9.32 12.03
CA CYS A 80 -5.35 -8.38 12.87
C CYS A 80 -6.26 -7.40 13.62
N ALA A 81 -7.35 -6.93 13.00
CA ALA A 81 -8.29 -6.03 13.67
C ALA A 81 -9.00 -6.72 14.83
N ARG A 82 -9.44 -7.97 14.63
CA ARG A 82 -10.03 -8.79 15.70
C ARG A 82 -9.02 -9.11 16.80
N LEU A 83 -7.75 -9.31 16.47
CA LEU A 83 -6.69 -9.47 17.48
C LEU A 83 -6.53 -8.21 18.32
N LEU A 84 -6.47 -7.02 17.70
CA LEU A 84 -6.35 -5.76 18.43
C LEU A 84 -7.55 -5.55 19.37
N GLN A 85 -8.77 -5.89 18.94
CA GLN A 85 -9.97 -5.73 19.75
C GLN A 85 -10.07 -6.73 20.92
N ASN A 86 -9.73 -8.00 20.68
CA ASN A 86 -9.92 -9.07 21.67
C ASN A 86 -8.70 -9.28 22.57
N ASP A 87 -7.51 -9.01 22.06
CA ASP A 87 -6.22 -9.27 22.68
C ASP A 87 -5.30 -8.03 22.53
N PRO A 88 -5.70 -6.83 23.04
CA PRO A 88 -5.00 -5.57 22.77
C PRO A 88 -3.53 -5.58 23.22
N TRP A 89 -3.20 -6.39 24.22
CA TRP A 89 -1.84 -6.62 24.69
C TRP A 89 -0.87 -7.12 23.60
N LEU A 90 -1.37 -7.76 22.54
CA LEU A 90 -0.56 -8.16 21.39
C LEU A 90 0.01 -6.95 20.65
N PHE A 91 -0.72 -5.85 20.65
CA PHE A 91 -0.38 -4.63 19.93
C PHE A 91 0.23 -3.56 20.84
N ASP A 92 0.31 -3.77 22.15
CA ASP A 92 0.97 -2.84 23.07
C ASP A 92 2.43 -3.28 23.30
N PRO A 93 3.43 -2.59 22.73
CA PRO A 93 4.81 -3.02 22.84
C PRO A 93 5.33 -3.02 24.29
N ALA A 94 4.90 -2.07 25.12
CA ALA A 94 5.31 -1.98 26.52
C ALA A 94 4.76 -3.16 27.32
N GLU A 95 3.52 -3.58 27.05
CA GLU A 95 2.94 -4.75 27.71
C GLU A 95 3.58 -6.05 27.21
N LEU A 96 3.76 -6.19 25.89
CA LEU A 96 4.29 -7.41 25.28
C LEU A 96 5.74 -7.67 25.68
N VAL A 97 6.58 -6.63 25.66
CA VAL A 97 8.01 -6.70 25.96
C VAL A 97 8.28 -6.60 27.46
N GLY A 98 7.62 -5.64 28.14
CA GLY A 98 7.84 -5.39 29.57
C GLY A 98 7.43 -6.55 30.47
N ASN A 99 6.44 -7.34 30.05
CA ASN A 99 5.98 -8.53 30.79
C ASN A 99 6.54 -9.85 30.21
N ASP A 100 7.53 -9.80 29.30
CA ASP A 100 8.17 -10.98 28.67
C ASP A 100 7.16 -11.97 28.06
N ARG A 101 6.13 -11.45 27.37
CA ARG A 101 4.98 -12.26 26.88
C ARG A 101 5.25 -12.93 25.52
N ARG A 102 6.52 -13.18 25.19
CA ARG A 102 6.90 -13.82 23.92
C ARG A 102 6.25 -15.20 23.75
N SER A 103 6.26 -16.03 24.79
CA SER A 103 5.65 -17.37 24.72
C SER A 103 4.13 -17.35 24.59
N ASP A 104 3.47 -16.34 25.18
CA ASP A 104 2.03 -16.13 25.02
C ASP A 104 1.70 -15.76 23.57
N LEU A 105 2.48 -14.84 22.97
CA LEU A 105 2.37 -14.44 21.57
C LEU A 105 2.51 -15.64 20.63
N GLU A 106 3.56 -16.45 20.83
CA GLU A 106 3.78 -17.67 20.04
C GLU A 106 2.61 -18.65 20.17
N THR A 107 2.08 -18.84 21.38
CA THR A 107 0.93 -19.70 21.64
C THR A 107 -0.33 -19.17 20.97
N ARG A 108 -0.53 -17.84 20.98
CA ARG A 108 -1.67 -17.20 20.37
C ARG A 108 -1.64 -17.34 18.85
N PHE A 109 -0.49 -17.09 18.23
CA PHE A 109 -0.34 -17.11 16.77
C PHE A 109 -0.40 -18.53 16.19
N LYS A 110 0.08 -19.55 16.92
CA LYS A 110 -0.09 -20.97 16.53
C LYS A 110 -1.55 -21.41 16.36
N ARG A 111 -2.52 -20.66 16.89
CA ARG A 111 -3.96 -20.94 16.76
C ARG A 111 -4.62 -20.19 15.60
N ILE A 112 -3.82 -19.48 14.79
CA ILE A 112 -4.30 -18.66 13.69
C ILE A 112 -3.69 -19.23 12.41
N ASP A 113 -4.48 -19.91 11.61
CA ASP A 113 -4.01 -20.62 10.40
C ASP A 113 -3.32 -19.69 9.40
N LEU A 114 -3.61 -18.40 9.44
CA LEU A 114 -3.00 -17.38 8.59
C LEU A 114 -1.57 -17.01 9.02
N MET A 115 -1.21 -17.23 10.30
CA MET A 115 0.09 -16.90 10.85
C MET A 115 1.02 -18.11 10.77
N ASP A 116 2.28 -17.83 10.43
CA ASP A 116 3.34 -18.80 10.27
C ASP A 116 4.41 -18.67 11.35
N GLY A 117 5.39 -19.59 11.35
CA GLY A 117 6.39 -19.66 12.41
C GLY A 117 7.30 -18.43 12.57
N ARG A 118 7.34 -17.51 11.58
CA ARG A 118 8.12 -16.27 11.66
C ARG A 118 7.34 -15.13 12.30
N ASP A 119 6.01 -15.13 12.17
CA ASP A 119 5.18 -14.01 12.62
C ASP A 119 5.40 -13.65 14.09
N PRO A 120 5.46 -14.60 15.05
CA PRO A 120 5.72 -14.26 16.45
C PRO A 120 7.08 -13.60 16.67
N ASP A 121 8.13 -14.09 15.98
CA ASP A 121 9.47 -13.50 16.10
C ASP A 121 9.52 -12.09 15.54
N TRP A 122 8.95 -11.90 14.34
CA TRP A 122 8.94 -10.60 13.67
C TRP A 122 8.13 -9.58 14.46
N TRP A 123 6.95 -9.99 14.95
CA TRP A 123 6.10 -9.17 15.79
C TRP A 123 6.79 -8.78 17.10
N TYR A 124 7.40 -9.74 17.83
CA TYR A 124 8.08 -9.44 19.08
C TYR A 124 9.30 -8.53 18.91
N ARG A 125 10.06 -8.70 17.82
CA ARG A 125 11.22 -7.83 17.51
C ARG A 125 10.77 -6.41 17.18
N THR A 126 9.72 -6.26 16.35
CA THR A 126 9.13 -4.94 16.08
C THR A 126 8.64 -4.27 17.36
N ALA A 127 7.95 -5.02 18.24
CA ALA A 127 7.53 -4.51 19.55
C ALA A 127 8.73 -4.08 20.41
N THR A 128 9.80 -4.88 20.44
CA THR A 128 11.03 -4.55 21.17
C THR A 128 11.66 -3.25 20.69
N ILE A 129 11.67 -2.99 19.37
CA ILE A 129 12.18 -1.74 18.81
C ILE A 129 11.28 -0.57 19.22
N LEU A 130 9.96 -0.70 19.05
CA LEU A 130 9.00 0.34 19.42
C LEU A 130 9.08 0.69 20.91
N ASP A 131 9.16 -0.29 21.79
CA ASP A 131 9.26 -0.09 23.23
C ASP A 131 10.53 0.66 23.63
N ARG A 132 11.68 0.24 23.09
CA ARG A 132 12.99 0.78 23.48
C ARG A 132 13.29 2.14 22.88
N GLU A 133 12.88 2.37 21.63
CA GLU A 133 13.32 3.52 20.85
C GLU A 133 12.22 4.56 20.67
N PHE A 134 10.95 4.18 20.82
CA PHE A 134 9.81 4.99 20.38
C PHE A 134 8.66 5.04 21.39
N ASP A 135 8.93 4.80 22.68
CA ASP A 135 7.93 4.84 23.76
C ASP A 135 6.66 4.04 23.41
N SER A 136 6.85 2.88 22.79
CA SER A 136 5.78 1.96 22.43
C SER A 136 4.72 2.56 21.47
N ASP A 137 5.11 3.52 20.63
CA ASP A 137 4.22 4.20 19.68
C ASP A 137 4.91 4.49 18.33
N PRO A 138 4.45 3.89 17.20
CA PRO A 138 5.01 4.15 15.87
C PRO A 138 4.93 5.62 15.44
N ARG A 139 4.06 6.43 16.04
CA ARG A 139 3.96 7.86 15.75
C ARG A 139 5.20 8.62 16.24
N ASN A 140 5.86 8.13 17.29
CA ASN A 140 7.12 8.71 17.77
C ASN A 140 8.27 8.42 16.80
N LEU A 141 8.24 7.30 16.08
CA LEU A 141 9.16 7.06 14.96
C LEU A 141 8.94 8.11 13.86
N LEU A 142 7.68 8.39 13.47
CA LEU A 142 7.38 9.45 12.50
C LEU A 142 7.91 10.82 12.97
N GLN A 143 7.60 11.18 14.22
CA GLN A 143 8.01 12.46 14.81
C GLN A 143 9.54 12.60 14.92
N GLN A 144 10.26 11.54 15.32
CA GLN A 144 11.72 11.57 15.45
C GLN A 144 12.44 11.87 14.14
N TYR A 145 11.81 11.53 13.01
CA TYR A 145 12.34 11.76 11.67
C TYR A 145 11.63 12.92 10.96
N ASP A 146 11.00 13.81 11.72
CA ASP A 146 10.36 15.04 11.23
C ASP A 146 9.31 14.78 10.15
N TYR A 147 8.66 13.60 10.18
CA TYR A 147 7.70 13.14 9.17
C TYR A 147 8.26 13.08 7.73
N ASP A 148 9.58 13.03 7.57
CA ASP A 148 10.25 12.91 6.27
C ASP A 148 10.29 11.44 5.82
N ALA A 149 9.64 11.12 4.70
CA ALA A 149 9.51 9.75 4.21
C ALA A 149 10.85 9.11 3.83
N VAL A 150 11.79 9.86 3.27
CA VAL A 150 13.11 9.37 2.85
C VAL A 150 13.97 9.03 4.06
N ARG A 151 13.95 9.90 5.07
CA ARG A 151 14.66 9.67 6.33
C ARG A 151 14.06 8.51 7.11
N LEU A 152 12.73 8.35 7.08
CA LEU A 152 12.04 7.20 7.65
C LEU A 152 12.42 5.90 6.94
N GLU A 153 12.41 5.87 5.60
CA GLU A 153 12.84 4.70 4.83
C GLU A 153 14.27 4.30 5.16
N ALA A 154 15.21 5.26 5.18
CA ALA A 154 16.60 5.01 5.55
C ALA A 154 16.75 4.49 6.98
N ALA A 155 15.93 4.98 7.92
CA ALA A 155 15.91 4.51 9.29
C ALA A 155 15.41 3.06 9.39
N ILE A 156 14.32 2.73 8.72
CA ILE A 156 13.68 1.40 8.75
C ILE A 156 14.54 0.34 8.03
N THR A 157 15.27 0.73 6.99
CA THR A 157 16.07 -0.20 6.18
C THR A 157 17.52 -0.32 6.65
N GLY A 158 18.08 0.72 7.27
CA GLY A 158 19.50 0.77 7.61
C GLY A 158 19.84 0.89 9.10
N ARG A 159 18.99 1.53 9.92
CA ARG A 159 19.28 1.76 11.34
C ARG A 159 18.58 0.76 12.25
N TYR A 160 17.29 0.55 12.01
CA TYR A 160 16.45 -0.32 12.80
C TYR A 160 16.17 -1.60 12.03
N ASP A 161 16.22 -2.72 12.72
CA ASP A 161 15.96 -4.02 12.14
C ASP A 161 14.46 -4.35 12.31
N PHE A 162 13.60 -3.63 11.60
CA PHE A 162 12.15 -3.89 11.59
C PHE A 162 11.84 -5.06 10.64
N PRO A 163 11.73 -6.31 11.15
CA PRO A 163 11.52 -7.45 10.28
C PRO A 163 10.18 -7.32 9.55
N GLY A 164 10.17 -7.71 8.28
CA GLY A 164 8.98 -7.58 7.44
C GLY A 164 8.67 -6.17 6.93
N LEU A 165 9.28 -5.10 7.46
CA LEU A 165 9.10 -3.73 6.96
C LEU A 165 10.24 -3.24 6.06
N TRP A 166 11.50 -3.59 6.36
CA TRP A 166 12.71 -3.15 5.64
C TRP A 166 12.83 -3.49 4.13
N GLY A 167 11.87 -4.17 3.52
CA GLY A 167 11.94 -4.56 2.10
C GLY A 167 11.42 -3.48 1.15
N ARG A 168 11.87 -3.52 -0.13
CA ARG A 168 11.48 -2.60 -1.23
C ARG A 168 9.98 -2.64 -1.62
N LYS A 169 9.21 -3.51 -0.96
CA LYS A 169 7.76 -3.65 -1.10
C LYS A 169 7.02 -3.18 0.15
N ASN A 170 7.42 -3.68 1.32
CA ASN A 170 6.67 -3.42 2.54
C ASN A 170 6.99 -2.06 3.16
N CYS A 171 8.23 -1.54 3.01
CA CYS A 171 8.58 -0.21 3.53
C CYS A 171 7.77 0.88 2.82
N PRO A 172 7.75 0.96 1.47
CA PRO A 172 6.98 1.98 0.78
C PRO A 172 5.48 1.87 1.05
N ARG A 173 4.94 0.64 1.12
CA ARG A 173 3.53 0.41 1.50
C ARG A 173 3.22 0.93 2.90
N TRP A 174 4.08 0.64 3.88
CA TRP A 174 3.89 1.10 5.25
C TRP A 174 3.95 2.63 5.32
N LEU A 175 4.93 3.27 4.67
CA LEU A 175 5.03 4.72 4.59
C LEU A 175 3.77 5.36 4.01
N ARG A 176 3.23 4.80 2.91
CA ARG A 176 1.96 5.26 2.35
C ARG A 176 0.81 5.11 3.33
N LEU A 177 0.67 3.96 3.98
CA LEU A 177 -0.39 3.74 4.97
C LEU A 177 -0.30 4.75 6.13
N MET A 178 0.90 5.03 6.62
CA MET A 178 1.10 6.03 7.67
C MET A 178 0.78 7.45 7.18
N ASN A 179 1.17 7.80 5.95
CA ASN A 179 0.83 9.06 5.30
C ASN A 179 -0.69 9.27 5.22
N ASP A 180 -1.41 8.25 4.75
CA ASP A 180 -2.84 8.37 4.44
C ASP A 180 -3.71 8.36 5.70
N GLU A 181 -3.31 7.61 6.73
CA GLU A 181 -4.21 7.25 7.85
C GLU A 181 -3.83 7.85 9.20
N ILE A 182 -2.58 8.31 9.35
CA ILE A 182 -2.01 8.77 10.62
C ILE A 182 -1.55 10.23 10.53
N HIS A 183 -0.58 10.52 9.66
CA HIS A 183 -0.04 11.87 9.49
C HIS A 183 0.64 11.98 8.12
N GLY A 184 0.37 13.07 7.38
CA GLY A 184 1.01 13.33 6.10
C GLY A 184 2.53 13.38 6.21
N LEU A 185 3.22 12.76 5.25
CA LEU A 185 4.68 12.69 5.20
C LEU A 185 5.23 13.64 4.13
N GLU A 186 6.37 14.26 4.43
CA GLU A 186 7.14 15.05 3.47
C GLU A 186 7.99 14.15 2.57
N ASN A 187 8.32 14.64 1.37
CA ASN A 187 9.19 13.95 0.40
C ASN A 187 8.69 12.56 -0.03
N LEU A 188 7.37 12.35 -0.02
CA LEU A 188 6.74 11.09 -0.40
C LEU A 188 6.94 10.78 -1.90
N GLU A 189 7.16 11.81 -2.72
CA GLU A 189 7.49 11.71 -4.14
C GLU A 189 8.82 10.99 -4.42
N ALA A 190 9.72 10.94 -3.45
CA ALA A 190 10.97 10.18 -3.55
C ALA A 190 10.81 8.70 -3.18
N ILE A 191 9.64 8.29 -2.68
CA ILE A 191 9.35 6.90 -2.30
C ILE A 191 8.78 6.13 -3.49
N ASP A 192 9.43 5.01 -3.78
CA ASP A 192 9.05 4.17 -4.91
C ASP A 192 7.69 3.49 -4.74
N VAL A 193 7.10 3.09 -5.87
CA VAL A 193 5.96 2.19 -5.87
C VAL A 193 6.36 0.84 -5.21
N PRO A 194 5.54 0.29 -4.28
CA PRO A 194 5.76 -1.03 -3.72
C PRO A 194 5.41 -2.09 -4.77
N VAL A 195 6.35 -2.36 -5.67
CA VAL A 195 6.21 -3.38 -6.71
C VAL A 195 5.99 -4.74 -6.05
N ASP A 196 4.89 -5.37 -6.45
CA ASP A 196 4.62 -6.77 -6.21
C ASP A 196 3.96 -7.38 -7.44
N PHE A 197 3.66 -8.68 -7.38
CA PHE A 197 3.06 -9.37 -8.52
C PHE A 197 1.80 -8.69 -9.06
N HIS A 198 1.04 -7.93 -8.26
CA HIS A 198 -0.12 -7.19 -8.76
C HIS A 198 0.29 -6.00 -9.62
N ILE A 199 1.30 -5.25 -9.19
CA ILE A 199 1.85 -4.11 -9.95
C ILE A 199 2.48 -4.62 -11.24
N VAL A 200 3.30 -5.66 -11.16
CA VAL A 200 3.95 -6.28 -12.32
C VAL A 200 2.92 -6.80 -13.32
N ASN A 201 1.89 -7.50 -12.87
CA ASN A 201 0.85 -8.03 -13.76
C ASN A 201 0.12 -6.93 -14.54
N VAL A 202 -0.20 -5.80 -13.90
CA VAL A 202 -0.83 -4.67 -14.59
C VAL A 202 0.14 -4.07 -15.59
N VAL A 203 1.42 -3.88 -15.24
CA VAL A 203 2.42 -3.40 -16.19
C VAL A 203 2.50 -4.33 -17.39
N ALA A 204 2.65 -5.63 -17.19
CA ALA A 204 2.70 -6.63 -18.26
C ALA A 204 1.47 -6.58 -19.18
N GLN A 205 0.28 -6.33 -18.62
CA GLN A 205 -0.95 -6.15 -19.40
C GLN A 205 -0.98 -4.82 -20.18
N LEU A 206 -0.40 -3.75 -19.64
CA LEU A 206 -0.39 -2.44 -20.29
C LEU A 206 0.63 -2.35 -21.43
N VAL A 207 1.83 -2.89 -21.23
CA VAL A 207 2.95 -2.77 -22.18
C VAL A 207 3.16 -4.02 -23.04
N GLU A 208 2.30 -5.04 -22.91
CA GLU A 208 2.38 -6.33 -23.60
C GLU A 208 3.77 -7.00 -23.52
N ALA A 209 4.45 -6.82 -22.39
CA ALA A 209 5.76 -7.43 -22.14
C ALA A 209 5.61 -8.75 -21.37
N GLU A 210 6.45 -9.72 -21.71
CA GLU A 210 6.66 -10.90 -20.88
C GLU A 210 7.50 -10.49 -19.67
N ILE A 211 6.82 -10.15 -18.57
CA ILE A 211 7.45 -9.78 -17.29
C ILE A 211 7.14 -10.89 -16.27
N ASP A 212 8.17 -11.49 -15.68
CA ASP A 212 8.05 -12.44 -14.58
C ASP A 212 8.00 -11.70 -13.23
N PRO A 213 6.88 -11.74 -12.49
CA PRO A 213 6.76 -11.11 -11.17
C PRO A 213 7.63 -11.77 -10.08
N ARG A 214 8.45 -12.77 -10.42
CA ARG A 214 9.44 -13.39 -9.53
C ARG A 214 10.87 -13.02 -9.89
N ASP A 215 11.07 -12.30 -10.98
CA ASP A 215 12.38 -11.84 -11.42
C ASP A 215 12.63 -10.40 -10.92
N GLU A 216 13.78 -10.19 -10.27
CA GLU A 216 14.11 -8.90 -9.66
C GLU A 216 14.42 -7.82 -10.70
N GLU A 217 14.92 -8.19 -11.88
CA GLU A 217 15.19 -7.26 -12.99
C GLU A 217 13.86 -6.75 -13.55
N ASP A 218 12.90 -7.65 -13.73
CA ASP A 218 11.53 -7.34 -14.13
C ASP A 218 10.77 -6.47 -13.11
N GLU A 219 10.95 -6.71 -11.82
CA GLU A 219 10.43 -5.80 -10.78
C GLU A 219 11.06 -4.40 -10.87
N GLU A 220 12.35 -4.29 -11.21
CA GLU A 220 13.03 -3.00 -11.37
C GLU A 220 12.58 -2.29 -12.65
N VAL A 221 12.33 -3.01 -13.75
CA VAL A 221 11.74 -2.45 -14.97
C VAL A 221 10.37 -1.85 -14.66
N ALA A 222 9.50 -2.58 -13.97
CA ALA A 222 8.20 -2.07 -13.56
C ALA A 222 8.31 -0.84 -12.65
N ARG A 223 9.27 -0.84 -11.71
CA ARG A 223 9.54 0.29 -10.81
C ARG A 223 10.00 1.52 -11.58
N GLN A 224 10.96 1.36 -12.48
CA GLN A 224 11.52 2.44 -13.26
C GLN A 224 10.47 3.05 -14.20
N LEU A 225 9.67 2.20 -14.87
CA LEU A 225 8.57 2.65 -15.70
C LEU A 225 7.61 3.56 -14.91
N TRP A 226 7.15 3.11 -13.75
CA TRP A 226 6.24 3.90 -12.94
C TRP A 226 6.85 5.19 -12.41
N ARG A 227 8.14 5.17 -12.06
CA ARG A 227 8.87 6.38 -11.65
C ARG A 227 8.87 7.42 -12.77
N GLU A 228 9.23 7.01 -13.99
CA GLU A 228 9.26 7.92 -15.15
C GLU A 228 7.89 8.49 -15.52
N VAL A 229 6.84 7.66 -15.50
CA VAL A 229 5.47 8.12 -15.83
C VAL A 229 4.95 9.06 -14.73
N CYS A 230 5.24 8.77 -13.45
CA CYS A 230 4.88 9.63 -12.32
C CYS A 230 5.59 10.98 -12.34
N ASP A 231 6.91 11.00 -12.60
CA ASP A 231 7.71 12.21 -12.65
C ASP A 231 7.19 13.19 -13.70
N ARG A 232 6.72 12.68 -14.85
CA ARG A 232 6.13 13.50 -15.92
C ARG A 232 4.79 14.13 -15.54
N GLN A 233 4.08 13.57 -14.56
CA GLN A 233 2.76 14.04 -14.12
C GLN A 233 2.79 14.72 -12.74
N GLY A 234 3.93 14.71 -12.05
CA GLY A 234 4.04 15.23 -10.69
C GLY A 234 3.31 14.37 -9.65
N TYR A 235 3.17 13.07 -9.89
CA TYR A 235 2.64 12.11 -8.92
C TYR A 235 3.77 11.48 -8.10
N ALA A 236 3.50 11.12 -6.85
CA ALA A 236 4.42 10.29 -6.08
C ALA A 236 4.23 8.81 -6.48
N PRO A 237 5.30 8.07 -6.86
CA PRO A 237 5.17 6.68 -7.32
C PRO A 237 4.43 5.77 -6.32
N VAL A 238 4.68 5.94 -5.03
CA VAL A 238 4.01 5.18 -3.97
C VAL A 238 2.48 5.33 -3.97
N GLN A 239 1.95 6.46 -4.44
CA GLN A 239 0.50 6.71 -4.52
C GLN A 239 -0.19 5.85 -5.59
N LEU A 240 0.55 5.33 -6.57
CA LEU A 240 0.01 4.43 -7.59
C LEU A 240 -0.43 3.08 -7.03
N GLU A 241 0.09 2.70 -5.86
CA GLU A 241 -0.13 1.37 -5.30
C GLU A 241 -1.62 1.00 -5.25
N LEU A 242 -2.45 1.89 -4.71
CA LEU A 242 -3.87 1.63 -4.47
C LEU A 242 -4.68 1.48 -5.77
N PRO A 243 -4.67 2.47 -6.70
CA PRO A 243 -5.43 2.35 -7.94
C PRO A 243 -4.98 1.16 -8.79
N VAL A 244 -3.67 0.93 -8.93
CA VAL A 244 -3.14 -0.18 -9.73
C VAL A 244 -3.50 -1.52 -9.10
N ARG A 245 -3.45 -1.66 -7.77
CA ARG A 245 -3.85 -2.90 -7.10
C ARG A 245 -5.35 -3.16 -7.20
N LEU A 246 -6.19 -2.13 -7.18
CA LEU A 246 -7.63 -2.27 -7.42
C LEU A 246 -7.91 -2.73 -8.85
N LEU A 247 -7.23 -2.14 -9.84
CA LEU A 247 -7.30 -2.57 -11.24
C LEU A 247 -6.91 -4.04 -11.38
N ASN A 248 -5.78 -4.46 -10.81
CA ASN A 248 -5.36 -5.86 -10.88
C ASN A 248 -6.41 -6.79 -10.23
N ARG A 249 -6.90 -6.44 -9.03
CA ARG A 249 -7.83 -7.31 -8.28
C ARG A 249 -9.11 -7.57 -9.06
N ASP A 250 -9.66 -6.52 -9.65
CA ASP A 250 -10.94 -6.56 -10.34
C ASP A 250 -10.75 -6.46 -11.88
N TRP A 251 -9.60 -6.93 -12.39
CA TRP A 251 -9.23 -6.82 -13.80
C TRP A 251 -10.29 -7.41 -14.72
N HIS A 252 -10.67 -8.67 -14.47
CA HIS A 252 -11.73 -9.36 -15.20
C HIS A 252 -13.15 -8.97 -14.74
N ALA A 253 -13.28 -8.09 -13.76
CA ALA A 253 -14.54 -7.56 -13.24
C ALA A 253 -14.72 -6.06 -13.57
N GLY A 254 -14.28 -5.69 -14.78
CA GLY A 254 -14.42 -4.36 -15.37
C GLY A 254 -13.14 -3.53 -15.43
N GLY A 255 -12.03 -3.99 -14.85
CA GLY A 255 -10.75 -3.26 -14.90
C GLY A 255 -10.17 -3.22 -16.31
N GLN A 256 -10.25 -4.33 -17.04
CA GLN A 256 -9.83 -4.41 -18.44
C GLN A 256 -10.67 -3.47 -19.33
N GLU A 257 -12.01 -3.57 -19.24
CA GLU A 257 -12.92 -2.72 -20.01
C GLU A 257 -12.69 -1.22 -19.74
N TYR A 258 -12.37 -0.87 -18.50
CA TYR A 258 -12.03 0.49 -18.10
C TYR A 258 -10.74 0.98 -18.76
N VAL A 259 -9.67 0.16 -18.76
CA VAL A 259 -8.41 0.51 -19.43
C VAL A 259 -8.60 0.61 -20.94
N ASP A 260 -9.26 -0.38 -21.54
CA ASP A 260 -9.52 -0.42 -22.98
C ASP A 260 -10.29 0.83 -23.44
N ALA A 261 -11.32 1.23 -22.69
CA ALA A 261 -12.10 2.43 -22.97
C ALA A 261 -11.26 3.72 -22.97
N ILE A 262 -10.25 3.81 -22.10
CA ILE A 262 -9.35 4.98 -22.05
C ILE A 262 -8.39 4.95 -23.24
N THR A 263 -7.81 3.79 -23.54
CA THR A 263 -6.82 3.65 -24.62
C THR A 263 -7.42 3.76 -26.00
N ASP A 264 -8.64 3.27 -26.20
CA ASP A 264 -9.32 3.29 -27.50
C ASP A 264 -9.93 4.66 -27.83
N SER A 265 -10.16 5.51 -26.82
CA SER A 265 -10.75 6.84 -27.02
C SER A 265 -9.80 7.86 -27.66
N GLY A 266 -8.49 7.56 -27.73
CA GLY A 266 -7.46 8.47 -28.22
C GLY A 266 -7.36 9.80 -27.44
N PRO A 267 -6.30 10.60 -27.64
CA PRO A 267 -6.12 11.87 -26.94
C PRO A 267 -7.11 12.99 -27.35
N GLU A 268 -8.12 12.72 -28.18
CA GLU A 268 -8.99 13.76 -28.77
C GLU A 268 -10.27 14.10 -27.96
N SER A 269 -10.64 13.36 -26.91
CA SER A 269 -11.94 13.58 -26.25
C SER A 269 -11.96 14.62 -25.12
N THR A 270 -10.80 15.02 -24.56
CA THR A 270 -10.73 15.93 -23.41
C THR A 270 -10.77 17.42 -23.76
N VAL A 271 -10.43 17.80 -24.99
CA VAL A 271 -10.43 19.22 -25.42
C VAL A 271 -11.84 19.76 -25.71
N ALA A 272 -12.82 18.87 -25.95
CA ALA A 272 -14.18 19.29 -26.32
C ALA A 272 -15.03 19.75 -25.12
N ALA A 273 -14.68 19.38 -23.88
CA ALA A 273 -15.46 19.75 -22.69
C ALA A 273 -15.18 21.18 -22.20
N ASP A 274 -13.95 21.70 -22.36
CA ASP A 274 -13.59 23.06 -21.95
C ASP A 274 -13.97 24.14 -22.97
N ALA A 275 -14.11 23.78 -24.25
CA ALA A 275 -14.55 24.72 -25.29
C ALA A 275 -16.05 25.05 -25.21
N ALA A 276 -16.87 24.19 -24.62
CA ALA A 276 -18.33 24.39 -24.53
C ALA A 276 -18.74 25.36 -23.40
N SER A 277 -17.85 25.61 -22.44
CA SER A 277 -18.14 26.44 -21.25
C SER A 277 -17.85 27.94 -21.44
N ASN A 278 -17.10 28.32 -22.49
CA ASN A 278 -16.68 29.71 -22.74
C ASN A 278 -17.52 30.48 -23.78
N VAL A 279 -18.62 29.93 -24.28
CA VAL A 279 -19.52 30.62 -25.22
C VAL A 279 -20.91 30.79 -24.61
N ARG A 280 -21.02 31.55 -23.51
CA ARG A 280 -22.29 32.11 -23.01
C ARG A 280 -22.05 33.14 -21.91
N SER A 281 -21.57 34.32 -22.27
CA SER A 281 -21.76 35.56 -21.48
C SER A 281 -21.45 36.78 -22.33
N SER A 282 -22.41 37.19 -23.15
CA SER A 282 -22.64 38.59 -23.51
C SER A 282 -24.09 38.73 -23.96
N PRO A 283 -24.89 39.52 -23.22
CA PRO A 283 -25.64 40.55 -23.92
C PRO A 283 -25.58 41.92 -23.21
N ASN A 284 -25.56 42.93 -24.08
CA ASN A 284 -25.86 44.36 -23.94
C ASN A 284 -26.55 44.83 -22.65
#